data_AF-A0A814PHN9-F1
#
_entry.id   AF-A0A814PHN9-F1
#
_cell.length_a   1.000
_cell.length_b   1.000
_cell.length_c   1.000
_cell.angle_alpha   90.00
_cell.angle_beta   90.00
_cell.angle_gamma   90.00
#
_symmetry.space_group_name_H-M   'P 1'
#
loop_
_entity.id
_entity.type
_entity.pdbx_description
1 polymer ?
#
loop_
_entity_poly.entity_id
_entity_poly.type
_entity_poly.pdbx_seq_one_letter_code
_entity_poly.pdbx_strand_id
1 'polypeptide(L)'
;MIRFWFKTIFALPQLQQYDYIMRLDDDSKVVGRWFNVFDEMRRKNAVYFANDIDMDLEEQLPGTMDMKRVTSDYVKQNNIKPKQLDMLNNAFSNKTVRNYYNNFEVSKLEFFRREEVRRWVEAIDSTHGIFKYRWGDAVLRYLTLALFAAQHEVLHRPDYNLPYCHKCP
;
A
#
# COMPACT_ATOMS: atom_id res chain seq x y z
N MET A 1 -3.32 -12.25 -8.79
CA MET A 1 -2.35 -11.14 -8.81
C MET A 1 -2.43 -10.30 -7.54
N ILE A 2 -3.59 -9.71 -7.19
CA ILE A 2 -3.74 -8.84 -6.00
C ILE A 2 -3.20 -9.48 -4.70
N ARG A 3 -3.68 -10.68 -4.34
CA ARG A 3 -3.22 -11.38 -3.12
C ARG A 3 -1.70 -11.59 -3.10
N PHE A 4 -1.06 -11.78 -4.26
CA PHE A 4 0.38 -11.95 -4.32
C PHE A 4 1.11 -10.67 -3.91
N TRP A 5 0.73 -9.52 -4.47
CA TRP A 5 1.33 -8.22 -4.16
C TRP A 5 0.99 -7.69 -2.75
N PHE A 6 -0.17 -8.09 -2.21
CA PHE A 6 -0.55 -7.74 -0.85
C PHE A 6 0.13 -8.63 0.21
N LYS A 7 0.21 -9.95 -0.03
CA LYS A 7 0.63 -10.94 0.97
C LYS A 7 1.89 -11.71 0.57
N THR A 8 1.80 -12.49 -0.50
CA THR A 8 2.80 -13.54 -0.79
C THR A 8 4.20 -12.98 -1.04
N ILE A 9 4.31 -11.85 -1.74
CA ILE A 9 5.60 -11.30 -2.16
C ILE A 9 6.55 -11.07 -0.99
N PHE A 10 6.05 -10.59 0.16
CA PHE A 10 6.87 -10.27 1.32
C PHE A 10 7.44 -11.48 2.06
N ALA A 11 6.90 -12.68 1.77
CA ALA A 11 7.34 -13.95 2.32
C ALA A 11 8.31 -14.72 1.40
N LEU A 12 8.58 -14.22 0.19
CA LEU A 12 9.45 -14.93 -0.76
C LEU A 12 10.90 -15.02 -0.24
N PRO A 13 11.49 -16.23 -0.15
CA PRO A 13 12.88 -16.42 0.27
C PRO A 13 13.89 -15.66 -0.60
N GLN A 14 13.60 -15.50 -1.89
CA GLN A 14 14.43 -14.77 -2.85
C GLN A 14 14.59 -13.30 -2.47
N LEU A 15 13.66 -12.76 -1.69
CA LEU A 15 13.69 -11.38 -1.20
C LEU A 15 14.30 -11.26 0.20
N GLN A 16 14.88 -12.31 0.78
CA GLN A 16 15.50 -12.24 2.11
C GLN A 16 16.79 -11.40 2.12
N GLN A 17 17.51 -11.38 1.00
CA GLN A 17 18.78 -10.66 0.87
C GLN A 17 18.63 -9.16 0.54
N TYR A 18 17.40 -8.66 0.38
CA TYR A 18 17.13 -7.27 0.02
C TYR A 18 16.40 -6.54 1.15
N ASP A 19 16.71 -5.25 1.31
CA ASP A 19 16.00 -4.37 2.24
C ASP A 19 14.71 -3.80 1.64
N TYR A 20 14.74 -3.53 0.33
CA TYR A 20 13.68 -2.86 -0.39
C TYR A 20 13.31 -3.64 -1.66
N ILE A 21 12.05 -3.50 -2.06
CA ILE A 21 11.56 -3.90 -3.39
C ILE A 21 10.97 -2.67 -4.09
N MET A 22 11.22 -2.53 -5.38
CA MET A 22 10.55 -1.57 -6.25
C MET A 22 9.63 -2.34 -7.19
N ARG A 23 8.33 -2.03 -7.13
CA ARG A 23 7.37 -2.45 -8.16
C ARG A 23 7.36 -1.40 -9.25
N LEU A 24 7.44 -1.86 -10.49
CA LEU A 24 7.22 -1.08 -11.69
C LEU A 24 6.47 -1.98 -12.67
N ASP A 25 5.24 -1.61 -13.00
CA ASP A 25 4.43 -2.34 -13.97
C ASP A 25 4.99 -2.17 -15.40
N ASP A 26 4.59 -3.06 -16.31
CA ASP A 26 5.15 -3.18 -17.67
C ASP A 26 4.80 -2.01 -18.59
N ASP A 27 3.67 -1.35 -18.35
CA ASP A 27 3.23 -0.12 -19.02
C ASP A 27 3.65 1.15 -18.26
N SER A 28 4.52 1.02 -17.25
CA SER A 28 5.04 2.11 -16.45
C SER A 28 6.49 2.44 -16.77
N LYS A 29 6.82 3.74 -16.76
CA LYS A 29 8.17 4.25 -17.02
C LYS A 29 8.54 5.32 -15.99
N VAL A 30 9.69 5.14 -15.33
CA VAL A 30 10.39 6.26 -14.67
C VAL A 30 11.23 6.94 -15.75
N VAL A 31 10.93 8.19 -16.05
CA VAL A 31 11.50 8.88 -17.22
C VAL A 31 12.63 9.83 -16.82
N GLY A 32 13.44 10.27 -17.78
CA GLY A 32 14.49 11.26 -17.54
C GLY A 32 15.52 10.85 -16.49
N ARG A 33 16.14 11.84 -15.85
CA ARG A 33 17.13 11.62 -14.79
C ARG A 33 16.41 11.54 -13.44
N TRP A 34 16.71 10.51 -12.69
CA TRP A 34 16.17 10.29 -11.36
C TRP A 34 17.29 10.05 -10.35
N PHE A 35 16.98 10.33 -9.09
CA PHE A 35 17.87 10.08 -7.96
C PHE A 35 17.74 8.63 -7.48
N ASN A 36 18.68 8.19 -6.64
CA ASN A 36 18.56 6.88 -6.02
C ASN A 36 17.48 6.89 -4.93
N VAL A 37 16.29 6.40 -5.29
CA VAL A 37 15.13 6.34 -4.37
C VAL A 37 15.44 5.50 -3.12
N PHE A 38 16.25 4.44 -3.24
CA PHE A 38 16.62 3.61 -2.10
C PHE A 38 17.51 4.35 -1.09
N ASP A 39 18.41 5.22 -1.56
CA ASP A 39 19.24 6.03 -0.66
C ASP A 39 18.40 7.06 0.10
N GLU A 40 17.44 7.70 -0.56
CA GLU A 40 16.51 8.62 0.11
C GLU A 40 15.62 7.89 1.13
N MET A 41 15.14 6.69 0.79
CA MET A 41 14.38 5.85 1.72
C MET A 41 15.21 5.52 2.97
N ARG A 42 16.49 5.15 2.83
CA ARG A 42 17.38 4.91 3.98
C ARG A 42 17.61 6.18 4.78
N ARG A 43 17.94 7.29 4.11
CA ARG A 43 18.24 8.59 4.75
C ARG A 43 17.08 9.12 5.58
N LYS A 44 15.86 8.91 5.12
CA LYS A 44 14.64 9.32 5.84
C LYS A 44 14.09 8.26 6.79
N ASN A 45 14.71 7.10 6.87
CA ASN A 45 14.18 5.92 7.55
C ASN A 45 12.73 5.60 7.10
N ALA A 46 12.46 5.78 5.81
CA ALA A 46 11.15 5.56 5.23
C ALA A 46 10.90 4.07 4.96
N VAL A 47 9.63 3.69 5.10
CA VAL A 47 9.14 2.32 4.88
C VAL A 47 8.42 2.17 3.53
N TYR A 48 7.95 3.29 2.96
CA TYR A 48 7.21 3.27 1.71
C TYR A 48 7.44 4.54 0.88
N PHE A 49 7.65 4.37 -0.43
CA PHE A 49 7.66 5.46 -1.42
C PHE A 49 6.40 5.32 -2.28
N ALA A 50 5.43 6.16 -2.01
CA ALA A 50 4.12 6.16 -2.63
C ALA A 50 4.13 6.90 -3.98
N ASN A 51 3.38 6.37 -4.93
CA ASN A 51 3.01 7.10 -6.14
C ASN A 51 1.84 8.08 -5.85
N ASP A 52 1.16 8.53 -6.90
CA ASP A 52 -0.04 9.37 -6.79
C ASP A 52 -1.17 8.68 -6.04
N ILE A 53 -2.04 9.49 -5.44
CA ILE A 53 -3.29 9.02 -4.84
C ILE A 53 -4.31 8.83 -5.95
N ASP A 54 -5.00 7.70 -5.92
CA ASP A 54 -6.17 7.41 -6.76
C ASP A 54 -7.33 6.91 -5.88
N MET A 55 -8.47 6.59 -6.48
CA MET A 55 -9.66 6.11 -5.80
C MET A 55 -10.30 4.95 -6.54
N ASP A 56 -10.61 3.89 -5.81
CA ASP A 56 -11.49 2.83 -6.28
C ASP A 56 -12.95 3.23 -6.01
N LEU A 57 -13.83 2.92 -6.97
CA LEU A 57 -15.25 3.23 -6.93
C LEU A 57 -16.08 1.96 -6.64
N GLU A 58 -16.97 2.04 -5.65
CA GLU A 58 -17.87 0.94 -5.28
C GLU A 58 -18.75 0.48 -6.46
N GLU A 59 -19.16 1.40 -7.32
CA GLU A 59 -19.98 1.10 -8.51
C GLU A 59 -19.24 0.23 -9.53
N GLN A 60 -17.92 0.41 -9.65
CA GLN A 60 -17.09 -0.40 -10.54
C GLN A 60 -16.63 -1.69 -9.86
N LEU A 61 -16.48 -1.65 -8.53
CA LEU A 61 -15.93 -2.73 -7.71
C LEU A 61 -16.83 -2.99 -6.49
N PRO A 62 -17.97 -3.66 -6.69
CA PRO A 62 -18.92 -3.91 -5.60
C PRO A 62 -18.30 -4.70 -4.45
N GLY A 63 -18.54 -4.24 -3.22
CA GLY A 63 -17.98 -4.78 -1.98
C GLY A 63 -16.69 -4.12 -1.53
N THR A 64 -16.17 -3.12 -2.26
CA THR A 64 -14.99 -2.35 -1.85
C THR A 64 -15.22 -1.61 -0.54
N MET A 65 -16.44 -1.09 -0.33
CA MET A 65 -16.82 -0.41 0.91
C MET A 65 -16.91 -1.35 2.12
N ASP A 66 -17.01 -2.67 1.94
CA ASP A 66 -16.96 -3.63 3.05
C ASP A 66 -15.61 -3.60 3.78
N MET A 67 -14.54 -3.17 3.11
CA MET A 67 -13.23 -2.94 3.74
C MET A 67 -13.33 -1.94 4.89
N LYS A 68 -14.23 -0.95 4.83
CA LYS A 68 -14.42 0.03 5.92
C LYS A 68 -14.83 -0.66 7.22
N ARG A 69 -15.82 -1.55 7.12
CA ARG A 69 -16.33 -2.32 8.27
C ARG A 69 -15.26 -3.28 8.77
N VAL A 70 -14.67 -4.08 7.88
CA VAL A 70 -13.63 -5.06 8.25
C VAL A 70 -12.42 -4.39 8.90
N THR A 71 -11.96 -3.26 8.37
CA THR A 71 -10.86 -2.48 8.96
C THR A 71 -11.24 -1.94 10.33
N SER A 72 -12.43 -1.36 10.46
CA SER A 72 -12.91 -0.81 11.75
C SER A 72 -13.05 -1.90 12.82
N ASP A 73 -13.59 -3.06 12.44
CA ASP A 73 -13.77 -4.21 13.34
C ASP A 73 -12.39 -4.73 13.78
N TYR A 74 -11.44 -4.89 12.84
CA TYR A 74 -10.08 -5.32 13.16
C TYR A 74 -9.39 -4.35 14.13
N VAL A 75 -9.49 -3.03 13.89
CA VAL A 75 -8.90 -2.00 14.75
C VAL A 75 -9.45 -2.08 16.16
N LYS A 76 -10.78 -2.19 16.30
CA LYS A 76 -11.45 -2.30 17.62
C LYS A 76 -11.08 -3.59 18.34
N GLN A 77 -11.18 -4.73 17.67
CA GLN A 77 -10.94 -6.05 18.26
C GLN A 77 -9.50 -6.24 18.74
N ASN A 78 -8.53 -5.67 18.03
CA ASN A 78 -7.11 -5.80 18.34
C ASN A 78 -6.55 -4.58 19.09
N ASN A 79 -7.41 -3.62 19.47
CA ASN A 79 -7.06 -2.38 20.16
C ASN A 79 -5.92 -1.61 19.46
N ILE A 80 -5.95 -1.57 18.13
CA ILE A 80 -4.92 -0.94 17.30
C ILE A 80 -5.09 0.58 17.41
N LYS A 81 -3.98 1.28 17.61
CA LYS A 81 -3.91 2.75 17.47
C LYS A 81 -3.33 3.08 16.10
N PRO A 82 -4.14 3.54 15.13
CA PRO A 82 -3.64 3.87 13.80
C PRO A 82 -2.50 4.89 13.89
N LYS A 83 -1.41 4.65 13.18
CA LYS A 83 -0.26 5.57 13.13
C LYS A 83 -0.56 6.86 12.37
N GLN A 84 -1.52 6.83 11.45
CA GLN A 84 -2.02 7.99 10.71
C GLN A 84 -3.55 7.99 10.72
N LEU A 85 -4.13 8.50 11.82
CA LEU A 85 -5.58 8.51 12.01
C LEU A 85 -6.32 9.31 10.93
N ASP A 86 -5.77 10.47 10.53
CA ASP A 86 -6.36 11.30 9.48
C ASP A 86 -6.36 10.60 8.11
N MET A 87 -5.29 9.87 7.79
CA MET A 87 -5.22 9.06 6.57
C MET A 87 -6.29 7.97 6.57
N LEU A 88 -6.48 7.29 7.70
CA LEU A 88 -7.51 6.25 7.85
C LEU A 88 -8.93 6.82 7.77
N ASN A 89 -9.20 7.94 8.45
CA ASN A 89 -10.50 8.60 8.45
C ASN A 89 -10.89 9.08 7.05
N ASN A 90 -9.91 9.57 6.29
CA ASN A 90 -10.11 10.04 4.92
C ASN A 90 -9.98 8.93 3.86
N ALA A 91 -9.69 7.69 4.26
CA ALA A 91 -9.54 6.57 3.33
C ALA A 91 -10.86 6.24 2.63
N PHE A 92 -12.01 6.44 3.29
CA PHE A 92 -13.32 6.03 2.79
C PHE A 92 -14.29 7.22 2.69
N SER A 93 -14.99 7.32 1.55
CA SER A 93 -16.15 8.19 1.34
C SER A 93 -17.44 7.36 1.32
N ASN A 94 -18.55 7.89 0.79
CA ASN A 94 -19.80 7.16 0.61
C ASN A 94 -19.71 6.08 -0.48
N LYS A 95 -18.90 6.31 -1.52
CA LYS A 95 -18.80 5.43 -2.69
C LYS A 95 -17.37 5.17 -3.17
N THR A 96 -16.38 5.73 -2.47
CA THR A 96 -14.98 5.67 -2.92
C THR A 96 -14.07 5.27 -1.78
N VAL A 97 -12.96 4.63 -2.13
CA VAL A 97 -11.85 4.36 -1.22
C VAL A 97 -10.55 4.82 -1.85
N ARG A 98 -9.73 5.54 -1.08
CA ARG A 98 -8.41 6.01 -1.53
C ARG A 98 -7.41 4.88 -1.59
N ASN A 99 -6.51 4.98 -2.55
CA ASN A 99 -5.35 4.13 -2.66
C ASN A 99 -4.12 4.95 -3.07
N TYR A 100 -2.94 4.33 -3.03
CA TYR A 100 -1.81 4.79 -3.82
C TYR A 100 -1.78 3.99 -5.12
N TYR A 101 -1.65 4.67 -6.26
CA TYR A 101 -1.65 4.04 -7.56
C TYR A 101 -0.36 3.24 -7.79
N ASN A 102 -0.35 2.02 -7.25
CA ASN A 102 0.85 1.27 -6.94
C ASN A 102 1.42 0.45 -8.09
N ASN A 103 1.05 0.80 -9.34
CA ASN A 103 1.81 0.42 -10.53
C ASN A 103 3.28 0.89 -10.44
N PHE A 104 3.56 1.85 -9.56
CA PHE A 104 4.88 2.15 -9.03
C PHE A 104 4.83 2.24 -7.49
N GLU A 105 5.70 1.51 -6.80
CA GLU A 105 5.92 1.66 -5.35
C GLU A 105 7.33 1.22 -4.98
N VAL A 106 7.90 1.79 -3.91
CA VAL A 106 9.08 1.23 -3.24
C VAL A 106 8.74 0.87 -1.81
N SER A 107 8.98 -0.37 -1.42
CA SER A 107 8.52 -0.94 -0.15
C SER A 107 9.71 -1.48 0.64
N LYS A 108 9.85 -1.08 1.91
CA LYS A 108 10.80 -1.68 2.86
C LYS A 108 10.29 -3.05 3.28
N LEU A 109 10.99 -4.11 2.91
CA LEU A 109 10.55 -5.50 3.11
C LEU A 109 10.36 -5.83 4.59
N GLU A 110 11.24 -5.33 5.45
CA GLU A 110 11.16 -5.53 6.90
C GLU A 110 9.85 -4.99 7.50
N PHE A 111 9.36 -3.83 7.03
CA PHE A 111 8.11 -3.23 7.52
C PHE A 111 6.92 -4.17 7.32
N PHE A 112 6.79 -4.75 6.11
CA PHE A 112 5.71 -5.68 5.79
C PHE A 112 5.88 -7.06 6.43
N ARG A 113 7.06 -7.35 6.99
CA ARG A 113 7.35 -8.58 7.75
C ARG A 113 7.15 -8.40 9.25
N ARG A 114 6.91 -7.18 9.75
CA ARG A 114 6.56 -6.94 11.17
C ARG A 114 5.33 -7.75 11.56
N GLU A 115 5.32 -8.26 12.78
CA GLU A 115 4.30 -9.18 13.27
C GLU A 115 2.89 -8.55 13.21
N GLU A 116 2.75 -7.28 13.60
CA GLU A 116 1.48 -6.56 13.56
C GLU A 116 0.96 -6.35 12.13
N VAL A 117 1.85 -6.08 11.17
CA VAL A 117 1.49 -5.92 9.76
C VAL A 117 1.09 -7.27 9.16
N ARG A 118 1.82 -8.34 9.48
CA ARG A 118 1.48 -9.70 9.06
C ARG A 118 0.14 -10.16 9.60
N ARG A 119 -0.17 -9.91 10.87
CA ARG A 119 -1.48 -10.23 11.45
C ARG A 119 -2.63 -9.51 10.76
N TRP A 120 -2.43 -8.25 10.38
CA TRP A 120 -3.40 -7.50 9.59
C TRP A 120 -3.59 -8.11 8.20
N VAL A 121 -2.51 -8.42 7.50
CA VAL A 121 -2.55 -9.07 6.19
C VAL A 121 -3.28 -10.41 6.26
N GLU A 122 -3.01 -11.22 7.28
CA GLU A 122 -3.70 -12.50 7.51
C GLU A 122 -5.19 -12.32 7.84
N ALA A 123 -5.53 -11.33 8.67
CA ALA A 123 -6.92 -11.02 8.99
C ALA A 123 -7.71 -10.64 7.71
N ILE A 124 -7.15 -9.78 6.86
CA ILE A 124 -7.74 -9.45 5.56
C ILE A 124 -7.86 -10.68 4.67
N ASP A 125 -6.79 -11.47 4.52
CA ASP A 125 -6.79 -12.65 3.64
C ASP A 125 -7.86 -13.67 4.08
N SER A 126 -8.04 -13.85 5.39
CA SER A 126 -9.03 -14.76 5.97
C SER A 126 -10.49 -14.37 5.70
N THR A 127 -10.77 -13.10 5.39
CA THR A 127 -12.12 -12.68 5.00
C THR A 127 -12.53 -13.20 3.61
N HIS A 128 -11.54 -13.62 2.81
CA HIS A 128 -11.69 -13.95 1.39
C HIS A 128 -12.20 -12.77 0.54
N GLY A 129 -12.17 -11.53 1.05
CA GLY A 129 -12.67 -10.35 0.36
C GLY A 129 -11.91 -10.03 -0.94
N ILE A 130 -10.61 -10.34 -0.99
CA ILE A 130 -9.80 -10.24 -2.21
C ILE A 130 -10.38 -11.09 -3.34
N PHE A 131 -10.92 -12.27 -3.02
CA PHE A 131 -11.50 -13.19 -4.01
C PHE A 131 -12.96 -12.87 -4.31
N LYS A 132 -13.74 -12.47 -3.30
CA LYS A 132 -15.18 -12.20 -3.42
C LYS A 132 -15.48 -10.86 -4.10
N TYR A 133 -14.70 -9.83 -3.80
CA TYR A 133 -15.00 -8.44 -4.13
C TYR A 133 -13.87 -7.73 -4.90
N ARG A 134 -12.80 -8.45 -5.26
CA ARG A 134 -11.64 -7.89 -5.95
C ARG A 134 -10.99 -6.72 -5.19
N TRP A 135 -10.93 -6.78 -3.86
CA TRP A 135 -10.24 -5.76 -3.06
C TRP A 135 -8.80 -5.58 -3.52
N GLY A 136 -8.50 -4.43 -4.13
CA GLY A 136 -7.20 -4.13 -4.73
C GLY A 136 -6.08 -4.05 -3.71
N ASP A 137 -4.88 -4.51 -4.09
CA ASP A 137 -3.69 -4.39 -3.25
C ASP A 137 -3.32 -2.93 -3.01
N ALA A 138 -3.61 -2.03 -3.94
CA ALA A 138 -3.41 -0.59 -3.80
C ALA A 138 -4.18 -0.01 -2.60
N VAL A 139 -5.46 -0.35 -2.47
CA VAL A 139 -6.31 0.08 -1.34
C VAL A 139 -5.83 -0.57 -0.05
N LEU A 140 -5.58 -1.88 -0.08
CA LEU A 140 -5.12 -2.61 1.10
C LEU A 140 -3.76 -2.11 1.59
N ARG A 141 -2.86 -1.71 0.67
CA ARG A 141 -1.58 -1.05 0.97
C ARG A 141 -1.81 0.30 1.65
N TYR A 142 -2.69 1.14 1.12
CA TYR A 142 -3.04 2.43 1.71
C TYR A 142 -3.54 2.27 3.16
N LEU A 143 -4.46 1.33 3.41
CA LEU A 143 -4.95 1.02 4.75
C LEU A 143 -3.85 0.49 5.67
N THR A 144 -2.98 -0.39 5.17
CA THR A 144 -1.84 -0.93 5.94
C THR A 144 -0.91 0.18 6.41
N LEU A 145 -0.59 1.14 5.53
CA LEU A 145 0.26 2.28 5.86
C LEU A 145 -0.42 3.22 6.87
N ALA A 146 -1.72 3.48 6.70
CA ALA A 146 -2.48 4.30 7.64
C ALA A 146 -2.49 3.70 9.06
N LEU A 147 -2.54 2.37 9.17
CA LEU A 147 -2.54 1.66 10.44
C LEU A 147 -1.15 1.61 11.09
N PHE A 148 -0.09 1.33 10.33
CA PHE A 148 1.19 0.88 10.92
C PHE A 148 2.41 1.74 10.57
N ALA A 149 2.34 2.64 9.60
CA ALA A 149 3.44 3.55 9.26
C ALA A 149 3.18 4.94 9.82
N ALA A 150 4.18 5.56 10.47
CA ALA A 150 4.12 6.97 10.82
C ALA A 150 4.18 7.85 9.56
N GLN A 151 3.62 9.06 9.63
CA GLN A 151 3.53 9.96 8.47
C GLN A 151 4.88 10.22 7.79
N HIS A 152 5.95 10.42 8.57
CA HIS A 152 7.29 10.67 8.02
C HIS A 152 7.95 9.41 7.41
N GLU A 153 7.43 8.21 7.67
CA GLU A 153 7.92 6.96 7.10
C GLU A 153 7.35 6.72 5.68
N VAL A 154 6.38 7.52 5.23
CA VAL A 154 5.80 7.44 3.88
C VAL A 154 6.25 8.66 3.08
N LEU A 155 7.05 8.42 2.04
CA LEU A 155 7.48 9.45 1.10
C LEU A 155 6.56 9.46 -0.11
N HIS A 156 6.31 10.63 -0.69
CA HIS A 156 5.43 10.77 -1.85
C HIS A 156 6.23 11.17 -3.10
N ARG A 157 6.06 10.41 -4.18
CA ARG A 157 6.72 10.65 -5.48
C ARG A 157 6.63 12.11 -5.95
N PRO A 158 5.45 12.79 -5.88
CA PRO A 158 5.34 14.19 -6.30
C PRO A 158 6.27 15.14 -5.53
N ASP A 159 6.50 14.92 -4.23
CA ASP A 159 7.34 15.80 -3.39
C ASP A 159 8.82 15.76 -3.81
N TYR A 160 9.23 14.67 -4.46
CA TYR A 160 10.59 14.47 -4.97
C TYR A 160 10.73 14.80 -6.45
N ASN A 161 9.64 15.27 -7.10
CA ASN A 161 9.58 15.52 -8.54
C ASN A 161 10.09 14.34 -9.38
N LEU A 162 9.92 13.10 -8.91
CA LEU A 162 10.36 11.91 -9.64
C LEU A 162 9.44 11.69 -10.83
N PRO A 163 9.90 11.91 -12.07
CA PRO A 163 9.01 11.91 -13.23
C PRO A 163 8.61 10.46 -13.57
N TYR A 164 7.31 10.24 -13.65
CA TYR A 164 6.70 8.94 -13.84
C TYR A 164 5.57 9.05 -14.85
N CYS A 165 5.40 8.00 -15.63
CA CYS A 165 4.32 7.87 -16.57
C CYS A 165 3.81 6.43 -16.57
N HIS A 166 2.49 6.26 -16.66
CA HIS A 166 1.80 4.99 -16.75
C HIS A 166 0.92 5.01 -17.99
N LYS A 167 0.91 3.93 -18.77
CA LYS A 167 0.34 3.88 -20.12
C LYS A 167 0.94 4.94 -21.04
N CYS A 168 2.28 5.02 -21.00
CA CYS A 168 3.00 5.95 -21.85
C CYS A 168 2.78 5.60 -23.32
N PRO A 169 2.67 6.60 -24.21
CA PRO A 169 2.75 6.37 -25.64
C PRO A 169 4.09 5.71 -26.04
#